data_AF-A0A9P4DT17-F1
#
_entry.id   AF-A0A9P4DT17-F1
#
_cell.length_a   1.000
_cell.length_b   1.000
_cell.length_c   1.000
_cell.angle_alpha   90.00
_cell.angle_beta   90.00
_cell.angle_gamma   90.00
#
_symmetry.space_group_name_H-M   'P 1'
#
loop_
_entity.id
_entity.type
_entity.pdbx_description
1 polymer ?
#
loop_
_entity_poly.entity_id
_entity_poly.type
_entity_poly.pdbx_seq_one_letter_code
_entity_poly.pdbx_strand_id
1 'polypeptide(L)'
;MKKAFCFLLIALGMAIMPQSGMAQSSLRTSSPVPPQVELMYVKGLRYLQNAQKTDGTYEGTYGQEPGIIGFCLMSVLAHGDDPNAGPYATMVRRCLNYILSKQNKSSGYIGDSMYNHGFATLALAEAYGMVRDDRIGPALQKAVALTLTAQKKNKTGGWRYAPDSTDADSTVTGCQIVSLYAARNAGIPVPDEAFERGLKYMASCRDNKGGYGYTGPSGPRVTLTAIGSLTLSLARQKSDPSFKTSLSFLKKNLNYRDSSYPFYFEYYMSQALFHADLDIWKEWNYKNMRYLGASQAPNGSWLSDYSPAYSTSAALLSLALNYRFLPIYEK
;
A
#
# COMPACT_ATOMS: atom_id res chain seq x y z
N MET A 1 -13.30 -74.04 29.05
CA MET A 1 -14.02 -74.21 27.77
C MET A 1 -14.05 -72.87 27.04
N LYS A 2 -13.74 -72.84 25.73
CA LYS A 2 -13.86 -71.68 24.78
C LYS A 2 -12.98 -70.46 25.16
N LYS A 3 -12.00 -70.00 24.35
CA LYS A 3 -12.10 -69.27 23.05
C LYS A 3 -13.14 -68.14 23.13
N ALA A 4 -12.87 -66.87 22.85
CA ALA A 4 -11.65 -66.14 22.46
C ALA A 4 -11.71 -64.72 23.10
N PHE A 5 -11.09 -63.61 22.67
CA PHE A 5 -10.31 -63.21 21.49
C PHE A 5 -9.44 -61.98 21.86
N CYS A 6 -8.31 -61.72 21.16
CA CYS A 6 -7.49 -60.51 21.41
C CYS A 6 -7.94 -59.33 20.55
N PHE A 7 -8.09 -58.14 21.14
CA PHE A 7 -8.02 -56.88 20.38
C PHE A 7 -7.15 -55.86 21.10
N LEU A 8 -6.12 -55.38 20.39
CA LEU A 8 -5.29 -54.26 20.78
C LEU A 8 -6.12 -52.96 20.71
N LEU A 9 -6.22 -52.22 21.81
CA LEU A 9 -6.72 -50.85 21.78
C LEU A 9 -5.60 -49.90 21.35
N ILE A 10 -5.56 -49.58 20.06
CA ILE A 10 -4.69 -48.52 19.53
C ILE A 10 -5.33 -47.18 19.90
N ALA A 11 -4.77 -46.50 20.90
CA ALA A 11 -5.14 -45.13 21.23
C ALA A 11 -4.58 -44.15 20.18
N LEU A 12 -5.32 -43.91 19.10
CA LEU A 12 -5.05 -42.78 18.20
C LEU A 12 -5.38 -41.47 18.92
N GLY A 13 -4.34 -40.78 19.41
CA GLY A 13 -4.45 -39.39 19.80
C GLY A 13 -4.76 -38.54 18.57
N MET A 14 -5.97 -37.98 18.49
CA MET A 14 -6.29 -36.97 17.47
C MET A 14 -5.52 -35.69 17.76
N ALA A 15 -4.41 -35.50 17.04
CA ALA A 15 -3.73 -34.23 16.99
C ALA A 15 -4.65 -33.20 16.32
N ILE A 16 -5.16 -32.25 17.12
CA ILE A 16 -5.92 -31.10 16.62
C ILE A 16 -4.93 -30.19 15.88
N MET A 17 -4.83 -30.36 14.56
CA MET A 17 -4.13 -29.39 13.71
C MET A 17 -4.96 -28.09 13.66
N PRO A 18 -4.35 -26.91 13.87
CA PRO A 18 -5.06 -25.65 13.72
C PRO A 18 -5.39 -25.41 12.25
N GLN A 19 -6.68 -25.23 11.92
CA GLN A 19 -7.15 -24.82 10.59
C GLN A 19 -6.88 -23.32 10.33
N SER A 20 -5.60 -22.93 10.27
CA SER A 20 -5.20 -21.61 9.76
C SER A 20 -5.12 -21.66 8.23
N GLY A 21 -6.25 -21.41 7.54
CA GLY A 21 -6.27 -21.38 6.06
C GLY A 21 -7.60 -21.03 5.37
N MET A 22 -8.72 -20.98 6.08
CA MET A 22 -10.06 -20.78 5.49
C MET A 22 -10.79 -19.57 6.08
N ALA A 23 -10.28 -18.36 5.83
CA ALA A 23 -10.92 -17.10 6.27
C ALA A 23 -10.86 -15.94 5.25
N GLN A 24 -10.32 -16.15 4.04
CA GLN A 24 -9.95 -15.05 3.12
C GLN A 24 -10.67 -15.09 1.74
N SER A 25 -11.92 -15.57 1.70
CA SER A 25 -12.65 -15.80 0.43
C SER A 25 -13.97 -15.04 0.25
N SER A 26 -14.57 -14.46 1.30
CA SER A 26 -15.99 -14.05 1.28
C SER A 26 -16.32 -12.63 0.81
N LEU A 27 -15.33 -11.82 0.38
CA LEU A 27 -15.56 -10.41 -0.04
C LEU A 27 -15.17 -10.09 -1.49
N ARG A 28 -14.80 -11.08 -2.30
CA ARG A 28 -14.47 -10.90 -3.73
C ARG A 28 -15.74 -10.70 -4.58
N THR A 29 -16.31 -9.49 -4.58
CA THR A 29 -17.51 -9.21 -5.39
C THR A 29 -17.24 -9.34 -6.88
N SER A 30 -18.12 -10.07 -7.57
CA SER A 30 -17.95 -10.69 -8.89
C SER A 30 -17.97 -9.76 -10.10
N SER A 31 -17.49 -8.52 -9.99
CA SER A 31 -17.30 -7.65 -11.16
C SER A 31 -16.06 -8.10 -11.93
N PRO A 32 -16.15 -8.51 -13.20
CA PRO A 32 -14.98 -8.87 -13.99
C PRO A 32 -14.08 -7.64 -14.19
N VAL A 33 -12.77 -7.84 -14.13
CA VAL A 33 -11.78 -6.81 -14.45
C VAL A 33 -11.99 -6.38 -15.91
N PRO A 34 -12.08 -5.07 -16.23
CA PRO A 34 -12.26 -4.63 -17.61
C PRO A 34 -11.07 -5.09 -18.48
N PRO A 35 -11.26 -5.68 -19.68
CA PRO A 35 -10.16 -6.21 -20.49
C PRO A 35 -9.07 -5.19 -20.83
N GLN A 36 -9.43 -3.90 -20.95
CA GLN A 36 -8.45 -2.82 -21.15
C GLN A 36 -7.51 -2.63 -19.94
N VAL A 37 -7.99 -2.90 -18.71
CA VAL A 37 -7.16 -2.86 -17.49
C VAL A 37 -6.15 -3.99 -17.56
N GLU A 38 -6.59 -5.22 -17.78
CA GLU A 38 -5.74 -6.41 -17.92
C GLU A 38 -4.61 -6.17 -18.95
N LEU A 39 -4.97 -5.71 -20.15
CA LEU A 39 -4.01 -5.43 -21.23
C LEU A 39 -2.97 -4.36 -20.85
N MET A 40 -3.41 -3.26 -20.23
CA MET A 40 -2.49 -2.24 -19.71
C MET A 40 -1.60 -2.79 -18.58
N TYR A 41 -2.17 -3.61 -17.70
CA TYR A 41 -1.53 -4.10 -16.48
C TYR A 41 -0.42 -5.08 -16.79
N VAL A 42 -0.71 -6.14 -17.55
CA VAL A 42 0.26 -7.15 -17.98
C VAL A 42 1.41 -6.51 -18.78
N LYS A 43 1.10 -5.50 -19.61
CA LYS A 43 2.11 -4.75 -20.37
C LYS A 43 3.03 -3.93 -19.45
N GLY A 44 2.48 -3.28 -18.42
CA GLY A 44 3.24 -2.57 -17.40
C GLY A 44 4.08 -3.47 -16.49
N LEU A 45 3.53 -4.62 -16.06
CA LEU A 45 4.28 -5.62 -15.30
C LEU A 45 5.43 -6.23 -16.11
N ARG A 46 5.21 -6.50 -17.40
CA ARG A 46 6.28 -6.96 -18.32
C ARG A 46 7.37 -5.90 -18.48
N TYR A 47 7.00 -4.61 -18.55
CA TYR A 47 7.99 -3.53 -18.54
C TYR A 47 8.83 -3.56 -17.26
N LEU A 48 8.19 -3.59 -16.07
CA LEU A 48 8.90 -3.63 -14.79
C LEU A 48 9.81 -4.87 -14.68
N GLN A 49 9.31 -6.05 -15.05
CA GLN A 49 10.10 -7.29 -15.05
C GLN A 49 11.37 -7.18 -15.92
N ASN A 50 11.25 -6.59 -17.11
CA ASN A 50 12.37 -6.44 -18.05
C ASN A 50 13.34 -5.31 -17.66
N ALA A 51 12.85 -4.26 -17.00
CA ALA A 51 13.64 -3.11 -16.55
C ALA A 51 14.37 -3.35 -15.22
N GLN A 52 13.98 -4.39 -14.46
CA GLN A 52 14.59 -4.68 -13.16
C GLN A 52 15.97 -5.34 -13.31
N LYS A 53 16.98 -4.70 -12.71
CA LYS A 53 18.35 -5.19 -12.62
C LYS A 53 18.46 -6.43 -11.72
N THR A 54 19.60 -7.12 -11.79
CA THR A 54 19.86 -8.34 -11.01
C THR A 54 19.90 -8.12 -9.50
N ASP A 55 20.23 -6.91 -9.05
CA ASP A 55 20.21 -6.47 -7.65
C ASP A 55 18.81 -6.05 -7.15
N GLY A 56 17.81 -6.01 -8.04
CA GLY A 56 16.43 -5.60 -7.75
C GLY A 56 16.13 -4.13 -7.98
N THR A 57 17.11 -3.31 -8.38
CA THR A 57 16.93 -1.89 -8.69
C THR A 57 16.48 -1.63 -10.12
N TYR A 58 16.17 -0.36 -10.42
CA TYR A 58 15.86 0.16 -11.75
C TYR A 58 16.85 1.26 -12.15
N GLU A 59 16.61 1.94 -13.26
CA GLU A 59 17.39 3.10 -13.70
C GLU A 59 17.00 4.40 -12.96
N GLY A 60 17.96 5.32 -12.89
CA GLY A 60 17.86 6.58 -12.16
C GLY A 60 18.13 6.48 -10.66
N THR A 61 18.20 7.63 -9.99
CA THR A 61 18.38 7.73 -8.53
C THR A 61 17.16 7.16 -7.80
N TYR A 62 15.96 7.60 -8.20
CA TYR A 62 14.68 7.12 -7.70
C TYR A 62 14.47 5.61 -7.94
N GLY A 63 15.04 5.04 -9.02
CA GLY A 63 15.04 3.60 -9.28
C GLY A 63 15.79 2.75 -8.24
N GLN A 64 16.50 3.37 -7.29
CA GLN A 64 17.20 2.72 -6.18
C GLN A 64 16.52 2.96 -4.82
N GLU A 65 15.43 3.73 -4.76
CA GLU A 65 14.71 4.00 -3.52
C GLU A 65 13.87 2.78 -3.08
N PRO A 66 14.01 2.27 -1.85
CA PRO A 66 13.28 1.07 -1.42
C PRO A 66 11.77 1.28 -1.37
N GLY A 67 11.28 2.52 -1.26
CA GLY A 67 9.86 2.84 -1.41
C GLY A 67 9.35 2.55 -2.83
N ILE A 68 10.10 2.94 -3.87
CA ILE A 68 9.76 2.68 -5.28
C ILE A 68 9.90 1.18 -5.62
N ILE A 69 10.89 0.49 -5.07
CA ILE A 69 10.97 -0.97 -5.15
C ILE A 69 9.75 -1.63 -4.49
N GLY A 70 9.26 -1.05 -3.38
CA GLY A 70 8.01 -1.42 -2.74
C GLY A 70 6.78 -1.25 -3.64
N PHE A 71 6.65 -0.14 -4.36
CA PHE A 71 5.60 0.06 -5.36
C PHE A 71 5.65 -1.02 -6.46
N CYS A 72 6.85 -1.34 -6.96
CA CYS A 72 7.04 -2.38 -7.99
C CYS A 72 6.65 -3.77 -7.48
N LEU A 73 6.98 -4.10 -6.22
CA LEU A 73 6.55 -5.34 -5.55
C LEU A 73 5.02 -5.39 -5.41
N MET A 74 4.42 -4.35 -4.84
CA MET A 74 2.96 -4.27 -4.65
C MET A 74 2.21 -4.34 -5.97
N SER A 75 2.75 -3.80 -7.07
CA SER A 75 2.14 -3.91 -8.40
C SER A 75 1.99 -5.37 -8.85
N VAL A 76 2.97 -6.23 -8.57
CA VAL A 76 2.88 -7.66 -8.88
C VAL A 76 1.85 -8.34 -7.97
N LEU A 77 1.94 -8.10 -6.65
CA LEU A 77 1.03 -8.71 -5.67
C LEU A 77 -0.44 -8.32 -5.93
N ALA A 78 -0.67 -7.08 -6.37
CA ALA A 78 -1.98 -6.53 -6.71
C ALA A 78 -2.66 -7.20 -7.91
N HIS A 79 -1.89 -7.86 -8.78
CA HIS A 79 -2.40 -8.57 -9.96
C HIS A 79 -3.00 -9.94 -9.62
N GLY A 80 -2.50 -10.57 -8.55
CA GLY A 80 -2.96 -11.88 -8.08
C GLY A 80 -2.24 -13.11 -8.65
N ASP A 81 -1.18 -12.92 -9.46
CA ASP A 81 -0.24 -13.99 -9.79
C ASP A 81 0.39 -14.58 -8.52
N ASP A 82 0.69 -15.90 -8.52
CA ASP A 82 1.44 -16.52 -7.41
C ASP A 82 2.83 -15.88 -7.29
N PRO A 83 3.14 -15.16 -6.19
CA PRO A 83 4.42 -14.46 -6.06
C PRO A 83 5.61 -15.39 -5.76
N ASN A 84 5.35 -16.69 -5.53
CA ASN A 84 6.35 -17.69 -5.16
C ASN A 84 6.82 -18.53 -6.37
N ALA A 85 5.88 -18.86 -7.28
CA ALA A 85 6.11 -19.73 -8.43
C ALA A 85 5.59 -19.18 -9.78
N GLY A 86 4.82 -18.10 -9.78
CA GLY A 86 4.26 -17.48 -10.98
C GLY A 86 5.28 -16.70 -11.83
N PRO A 87 4.84 -16.11 -12.96
CA PRO A 87 5.73 -15.51 -13.96
C PRO A 87 6.61 -14.37 -13.41
N TYR A 88 6.16 -13.69 -12.35
CA TYR A 88 6.85 -12.57 -11.72
C TYR A 88 7.61 -12.94 -10.42
N ALA A 89 7.67 -14.22 -10.02
CA ALA A 89 8.26 -14.64 -8.75
C ALA A 89 9.75 -14.23 -8.57
N THR A 90 10.53 -14.21 -9.66
CA THR A 90 11.92 -13.71 -9.63
C THR A 90 11.98 -12.20 -9.36
N MET A 91 11.05 -11.42 -9.91
CA MET A 91 10.95 -9.98 -9.69
C MET A 91 10.55 -9.66 -8.24
N VAL A 92 9.57 -10.39 -7.71
CA VAL A 92 9.17 -10.34 -6.29
C VAL A 92 10.36 -10.61 -5.37
N ARG A 93 11.09 -11.72 -5.60
CA ARG A 93 12.24 -12.11 -4.78
C ARG A 93 13.36 -11.06 -4.81
N ARG A 94 13.61 -10.45 -5.97
CA ARG A 94 14.57 -9.35 -6.12
C ARG A 94 14.14 -8.09 -5.38
N CYS A 95 12.87 -7.67 -5.51
CA CYS A 95 12.33 -6.54 -4.75
C CYS A 95 12.46 -6.74 -3.23
N LEU A 96 12.05 -7.90 -2.72
CA LEU A 96 12.15 -8.24 -1.30
C LEU A 96 13.60 -8.27 -0.81
N ASN A 97 14.49 -8.96 -1.53
CA ASN A 97 15.92 -8.97 -1.19
C ASN A 97 16.51 -7.56 -1.10
N TYR A 98 16.17 -6.68 -2.05
CA TYR A 98 16.62 -5.29 -2.03
C TYR A 98 16.07 -4.51 -0.82
N ILE A 99 14.75 -4.53 -0.60
CA ILE A 99 14.10 -3.84 0.53
C ILE A 99 14.70 -4.30 1.86
N LEU A 100 14.84 -5.62 2.06
CA LEU A 100 15.45 -6.21 3.26
C LEU A 100 16.92 -5.79 3.41
N SER A 101 17.70 -5.71 2.32
CA SER A 101 19.09 -5.24 2.36
C SER A 101 19.25 -3.77 2.77
N LYS A 102 18.21 -2.95 2.51
CA LYS A 102 18.17 -1.53 2.90
C LYS A 102 17.66 -1.30 4.32
N GLN A 103 17.24 -2.35 5.05
CA GLN A 103 16.87 -2.21 6.45
C GLN A 103 18.13 -2.12 7.35
N ASN A 104 18.24 -1.03 8.11
CA ASN A 104 19.19 -0.90 9.19
C ASN A 104 18.88 -1.95 10.28
N LYS A 105 19.85 -2.84 10.53
CA LYS A 105 19.68 -4.00 11.43
C LYS A 105 19.30 -3.62 12.87
N SER A 106 19.72 -2.44 13.33
CA SER A 106 19.55 -1.96 14.71
C SER A 106 18.31 -1.09 14.87
N SER A 107 18.08 -0.12 13.98
CA SER A 107 16.95 0.81 14.11
C SER A 107 15.67 0.33 13.44
N GLY A 108 15.75 -0.54 12.42
CA GLY A 108 14.61 -0.93 11.58
C GLY A 108 14.31 0.04 10.43
N TYR A 109 15.06 1.14 10.31
CA TYR A 109 14.89 2.13 9.23
C TYR A 109 15.19 1.52 7.87
N ILE A 110 14.39 1.86 6.85
CA ILE A 110 14.54 1.30 5.49
C ILE A 110 14.75 2.46 4.52
N GLY A 111 15.92 2.50 3.90
CA GLY A 111 16.34 3.62 3.07
C GLY A 111 16.86 4.80 3.88
N ASP A 112 16.67 6.00 3.33
CA ASP A 112 17.26 7.27 3.73
C ASP A 112 16.23 8.30 4.20
N SER A 113 14.99 8.22 3.70
CA SER A 113 13.84 9.03 4.13
C SER A 113 12.74 8.19 4.78
N MET A 114 12.02 8.76 5.75
CA MET A 114 10.80 8.19 6.33
C MET A 114 9.72 7.92 5.28
N TYR A 115 9.76 8.64 4.16
CA TYR A 115 8.86 8.44 3.04
C TYR A 115 9.16 7.12 2.31
N ASN A 116 10.43 6.86 2.01
CA ASN A 116 10.93 5.58 1.52
C ASN A 116 10.66 4.44 2.51
N HIS A 117 10.86 4.71 3.81
CA HIS A 117 10.57 3.77 4.89
C HIS A 117 9.08 3.38 4.94
N GLY A 118 8.17 4.36 4.85
CA GLY A 118 6.72 4.12 4.94
C GLY A 118 6.23 3.22 3.80
N PHE A 119 6.62 3.52 2.56
CA PHE A 119 6.22 2.69 1.40
C PHE A 119 6.91 1.33 1.36
N ALA A 120 8.16 1.21 1.82
CA ALA A 120 8.81 -0.09 1.99
C ALA A 120 8.15 -0.92 3.10
N THR A 121 7.70 -0.29 4.18
CA THR A 121 6.95 -0.94 5.28
C THR A 121 5.60 -1.44 4.79
N LEU A 122 4.87 -0.62 4.03
CA LEU A 122 3.63 -1.00 3.35
C LEU A 122 3.86 -2.22 2.44
N ALA A 123 4.89 -2.19 1.59
CA ALA A 123 5.18 -3.31 0.70
C ALA A 123 5.60 -4.60 1.44
N LEU A 124 6.28 -4.50 2.60
CA LEU A 124 6.53 -5.66 3.47
C LEU A 124 5.24 -6.20 4.11
N ALA A 125 4.30 -5.32 4.47
CA ALA A 125 3.00 -5.72 5.01
C ALA A 125 2.14 -6.44 3.96
N GLU A 126 2.01 -5.89 2.74
CA GLU A 126 1.26 -6.55 1.67
C GLU A 126 1.90 -7.88 1.21
N ALA A 127 3.23 -8.01 1.31
CA ALA A 127 3.92 -9.26 1.01
C ALA A 127 3.77 -10.32 2.12
N TYR A 128 3.46 -9.92 3.36
CA TYR A 128 3.36 -10.82 4.50
C TYR A 128 2.14 -11.73 4.37
N GLY A 129 2.37 -13.05 4.42
CA GLY A 129 1.35 -14.06 4.16
C GLY A 129 1.12 -14.40 2.68
N MET A 130 1.48 -13.51 1.74
CA MET A 130 1.46 -13.81 0.30
C MET A 130 2.77 -14.49 -0.17
N VAL A 131 3.92 -14.04 0.35
CA VAL A 131 5.25 -14.54 -0.05
C VAL A 131 5.86 -15.42 1.04
N ARG A 132 6.39 -16.58 0.64
CA ARG A 132 7.06 -17.56 1.51
C ARG A 132 8.50 -17.13 1.81
N ASP A 133 8.64 -16.13 2.68
CA ASP A 133 9.93 -15.62 3.14
C ASP A 133 9.86 -15.20 4.62
N ASP A 134 10.38 -16.06 5.50
CA ASP A 134 10.34 -15.89 6.96
C ASP A 134 11.04 -14.61 7.46
N ARG A 135 11.84 -13.94 6.60
CA ARG A 135 12.50 -12.68 6.92
C ARG A 135 11.55 -11.48 6.93
N ILE A 136 10.40 -11.58 6.26
CA ILE A 136 9.43 -10.47 6.14
C ILE A 136 8.86 -10.08 7.51
N GLY A 137 8.40 -11.05 8.31
CA GLY A 137 7.78 -10.80 9.62
C GLY A 137 8.69 -10.02 10.58
N PRO A 138 9.91 -10.49 10.88
CA PRO A 138 10.87 -9.77 11.71
C PRO A 138 11.28 -8.40 11.16
N ALA A 139 11.38 -8.26 9.82
CA ALA A 139 11.70 -6.97 9.19
C ALA A 139 10.55 -5.97 9.34
N LEU A 140 9.30 -6.41 9.14
CA LEU A 140 8.10 -5.60 9.30
C LEU A 140 7.92 -5.14 10.75
N GLN A 141 8.11 -6.03 11.72
CA GLN A 141 8.09 -5.69 13.15
C GLN A 141 9.10 -4.58 13.50
N LYS A 142 10.34 -4.69 13.01
CA LYS A 142 11.37 -3.64 13.20
C LYS A 142 10.99 -2.32 12.55
N ALA A 143 10.38 -2.36 11.36
CA ALA A 143 9.98 -1.18 10.64
C ALA A 143 8.84 -0.42 11.34
N VAL A 144 7.82 -1.14 11.82
CA VAL A 144 6.76 -0.61 12.69
C VAL A 144 7.34 0.00 13.96
N ALA A 145 8.28 -0.70 14.62
CA ALA A 145 8.93 -0.21 15.84
C ALA A 145 9.70 1.11 15.61
N LEU A 146 10.37 1.29 14.47
CA LEU A 146 10.97 2.58 14.11
C LEU A 146 9.89 3.65 13.92
N THR A 147 8.87 3.38 13.11
CA THR A 147 7.80 4.35 12.81
C THR A 147 7.15 4.89 14.09
N LEU A 148 6.85 3.99 15.04
CA LEU A 148 6.33 4.35 16.36
C LEU A 148 7.36 5.13 17.22
N THR A 149 8.64 4.78 17.14
CA THR A 149 9.71 5.48 17.86
C THR A 149 9.92 6.91 17.34
N ALA A 150 9.83 7.12 16.02
CA ALA A 150 9.88 8.44 15.40
C ALA A 150 8.70 9.31 15.86
N GLN A 151 7.48 8.75 15.86
CA GLN A 151 6.29 9.47 16.32
C GLN A 151 6.39 9.86 17.81
N LYS A 152 6.94 8.99 18.67
CA LYS A 152 7.12 9.28 20.10
C LYS A 152 8.03 10.48 20.36
N LYS A 153 9.06 10.70 19.52
CA LYS A 153 9.94 11.88 19.57
C LYS A 153 9.26 13.14 19.00
N ASN A 154 8.24 12.98 18.17
CA ASN A 154 7.59 14.07 17.47
C ASN A 154 6.36 14.61 18.23
N LYS A 155 6.55 15.81 18.79
CA LYS A 155 5.53 16.59 19.53
C LYS A 155 4.29 16.98 18.71
N THR A 156 4.35 16.92 17.37
CA THR A 156 3.16 17.15 16.53
C THR A 156 2.21 15.94 16.49
N GLY A 157 2.71 14.73 16.78
CA GLY A 157 1.99 13.47 16.56
C GLY A 157 2.02 12.96 15.11
N GLY A 158 2.53 13.75 14.16
CA GLY A 158 2.77 13.32 12.77
C GLY A 158 4.22 12.87 12.54
N TRP A 159 4.59 12.80 11.26
CA TRP A 159 5.93 12.44 10.78
C TRP A 159 6.41 13.38 9.68
N ARG A 160 7.74 13.43 9.51
CA ARG A 160 8.47 14.13 8.45
C ARG A 160 9.56 13.21 7.89
N TYR A 161 10.36 13.70 6.95
CA TYR A 161 11.35 12.92 6.19
C TYR A 161 12.45 12.22 6.98
N ALA A 162 12.72 12.55 8.26
CA ALA A 162 13.71 11.85 9.08
C ALA A 162 13.11 11.28 10.39
N PRO A 163 13.66 10.16 10.95
CA PRO A 163 13.13 9.54 12.16
C PRO A 163 13.25 10.37 13.45
N ASP A 164 14.01 11.45 13.42
CA ASP A 164 14.28 12.39 14.50
C ASP A 164 13.68 13.80 14.25
N SER A 165 12.95 13.98 13.14
CA SER A 165 12.25 15.24 12.85
C SER A 165 11.25 15.62 13.94
N THR A 166 11.16 16.92 14.23
CA THR A 166 10.29 17.48 15.29
C THR A 166 9.12 18.31 14.77
N ASP A 167 9.04 18.45 13.44
CA ASP A 167 7.92 18.94 12.63
C ASP A 167 7.25 17.78 11.87
N ALA A 168 6.22 18.05 11.08
CA ALA A 168 5.53 17.02 10.28
C ALA A 168 4.94 17.61 9.00
N ASP A 169 4.52 16.74 8.07
CA ASP A 169 3.66 17.11 6.94
C ASP A 169 2.60 16.03 6.65
N SER A 170 1.57 16.40 5.89
CA SER A 170 0.43 15.54 5.57
C SER A 170 0.76 14.41 4.58
N THR A 171 1.86 14.50 3.82
CA THR A 171 2.28 13.45 2.88
C THR A 171 3.00 12.31 3.58
N VAL A 172 3.99 12.61 4.42
CA VAL A 172 4.74 11.59 5.17
C VAL A 172 3.87 11.02 6.28
N THR A 173 3.08 11.85 6.97
CA THR A 173 2.13 11.36 7.99
C THR A 173 1.07 10.45 7.38
N GLY A 174 0.48 10.82 6.24
CA GLY A 174 -0.45 9.96 5.53
C GLY A 174 0.17 8.62 5.12
N CYS A 175 1.38 8.65 4.57
CA CYS A 175 2.15 7.44 4.22
C CYS A 175 2.37 6.52 5.44
N GLN A 176 2.80 7.05 6.59
CA GLN A 176 2.97 6.23 7.80
C GLN A 176 1.65 5.67 8.33
N ILE A 177 0.55 6.44 8.28
CA ILE A 177 -0.76 5.94 8.73
C ILE A 177 -1.21 4.76 7.86
N VAL A 178 -1.03 4.83 6.53
CA VAL A 178 -1.37 3.73 5.61
C VAL A 178 -0.48 2.50 5.88
N SER A 179 0.84 2.68 6.05
CA SER A 179 1.75 1.56 6.31
C SER A 179 1.50 0.90 7.68
N LEU A 180 1.12 1.67 8.70
CA LEU A 180 0.72 1.15 10.01
C LEU A 180 -0.62 0.39 9.95
N TYR A 181 -1.59 0.84 9.16
CA TYR A 181 -2.83 0.08 8.94
C TYR A 181 -2.57 -1.24 8.22
N ALA A 182 -1.75 -1.22 7.17
CA ALA A 182 -1.33 -2.44 6.48
C ALA A 182 -0.60 -3.41 7.41
N ALA A 183 0.34 -2.92 8.24
CA ALA A 183 1.02 -3.75 9.22
C ALA A 183 0.05 -4.36 10.27
N ARG A 184 -0.97 -3.60 10.70
CA ARG A 184 -2.05 -4.09 11.57
C ARG A 184 -2.90 -5.17 10.88
N ASN A 185 -3.24 -5.00 9.59
CA ASN A 185 -3.93 -6.02 8.79
C ASN A 185 -3.07 -7.30 8.63
N ALA A 186 -1.75 -7.14 8.48
CA ALA A 186 -0.76 -8.21 8.49
C ALA A 186 -0.53 -8.85 9.89
N GLY A 187 -1.32 -8.48 10.92
CA GLY A 187 -1.27 -9.05 12.26
C GLY A 187 -0.13 -8.54 13.14
N ILE A 188 0.59 -7.49 12.73
CA ILE A 188 1.60 -6.85 13.58
C ILE A 188 0.90 -5.87 14.55
N PRO A 189 1.10 -5.98 15.87
CA PRO A 189 0.48 -5.07 16.82
C PRO A 189 0.94 -3.62 16.62
N VAL A 190 -0.01 -2.73 16.42
CA VAL A 190 0.18 -1.27 16.40
C VAL A 190 -0.78 -0.68 17.44
N PRO A 191 -0.36 0.22 18.34
CA PRO A 191 -1.25 0.82 19.35
C PRO A 191 -2.22 1.84 18.73
N ASP A 192 -3.45 1.95 19.25
CA ASP A 192 -4.45 2.92 18.75
C ASP A 192 -4.00 4.38 18.93
N GLU A 193 -3.27 4.70 19.99
CA GLU A 193 -2.66 6.02 20.25
C GLU A 193 -1.86 6.54 19.03
N ALA A 194 -1.18 5.65 18.30
CA ALA A 194 -0.40 6.03 17.12
C ALA A 194 -1.28 6.53 15.99
N PHE A 195 -2.42 5.89 15.76
CA PHE A 195 -3.41 6.32 14.78
C PHE A 195 -4.12 7.60 15.24
N GLU A 196 -4.54 7.68 16.50
CA GLU A 196 -5.17 8.87 17.06
C GLU A 196 -4.29 10.12 16.92
N ARG A 197 -3.00 10.01 17.26
CA ARG A 197 -2.03 11.11 17.14
C ARG A 197 -1.77 11.49 15.69
N GLY A 198 -1.62 10.52 14.80
CA GLY A 198 -1.45 10.75 13.37
C GLY A 198 -2.67 11.43 12.74
N LEU A 199 -3.87 10.93 13.04
CA LEU A 199 -5.14 11.48 12.56
C LEU A 199 -5.42 12.87 13.12
N LYS A 200 -5.03 13.14 14.38
CA LYS A 200 -5.10 14.49 14.98
C LYS A 200 -4.20 15.48 14.25
N TYR A 201 -2.99 15.07 13.85
CA TYR A 201 -2.12 15.90 13.00
C TYR A 201 -2.70 16.09 11.60
N MET A 202 -3.23 15.04 10.97
CA MET A 202 -3.91 15.16 9.68
C MET A 202 -5.10 16.13 9.77
N ALA A 203 -5.87 16.10 10.86
CA ALA A 203 -6.99 17.01 11.08
C ALA A 203 -6.56 18.49 11.20
N SER A 204 -5.38 18.81 11.75
CA SER A 204 -4.85 20.18 11.76
C SER A 204 -4.33 20.65 10.40
N CYS A 205 -4.13 19.74 9.44
CA CYS A 205 -3.80 20.06 8.06
C CYS A 205 -5.01 20.34 7.16
N ARG A 206 -6.25 20.28 7.69
CA ARG A 206 -7.49 20.38 6.91
C ARG A 206 -8.22 21.71 7.14
N ASP A 207 -8.68 22.32 6.06
CA ASP A 207 -9.48 23.54 6.08
C ASP A 207 -10.97 23.29 6.39
N ASN A 208 -11.74 24.37 6.57
CA ASN A 208 -13.18 24.30 6.86
C ASN A 208 -14.04 23.82 5.66
N LYS A 209 -13.45 23.67 4.46
CA LYS A 209 -14.09 23.13 3.26
C LYS A 209 -13.76 21.65 3.02
N GLY A 210 -12.94 21.06 3.90
CA GLY A 210 -12.51 19.66 3.84
C GLY A 210 -11.24 19.40 3.01
N GLY A 211 -10.62 20.43 2.44
CA GLY A 211 -9.37 20.33 1.70
C GLY A 211 -8.16 20.26 2.62
N TYR A 212 -7.11 19.53 2.24
CA TYR A 212 -5.89 19.39 3.03
C TYR A 212 -4.73 20.20 2.44
N GLY A 213 -4.07 20.99 3.27
CA GLY A 213 -2.78 21.62 3.00
C GLY A 213 -1.60 20.75 3.45
N TYR A 214 -0.39 21.29 3.35
CA TYR A 214 0.85 20.52 3.51
C TYR A 214 1.31 20.36 4.96
N THR A 215 1.43 21.47 5.69
CA THR A 215 1.87 21.52 7.10
C THR A 215 0.82 22.16 8.02
N GLY A 216 -0.37 22.42 7.49
CA GLY A 216 -1.47 23.18 8.07
C GLY A 216 -2.61 23.32 7.05
N PRO A 217 -3.71 24.04 7.35
CA PRO A 217 -4.91 24.09 6.50
C PRO A 217 -4.74 24.98 5.26
N SER A 218 -3.69 25.80 5.19
CA SER A 218 -3.46 26.74 4.10
C SER A 218 -3.03 26.05 2.80
N GLY A 219 -3.54 26.55 1.67
CA GLY A 219 -3.20 26.06 0.33
C GLY A 219 -3.64 24.61 0.08
N PRO A 220 -4.95 24.29 0.22
CA PRO A 220 -5.44 22.93 0.07
C PRO A 220 -5.20 22.38 -1.35
N ARG A 221 -4.78 21.12 -1.44
CA ARG A 221 -4.49 20.43 -2.72
C ARG A 221 -5.34 19.17 -2.84
N VAL A 222 -5.76 18.83 -4.06
CA VAL A 222 -6.59 17.63 -4.32
C VAL A 222 -5.86 16.36 -3.89
N THR A 223 -4.58 16.24 -4.24
CA THR A 223 -3.70 15.11 -3.90
C THR A 223 -3.56 14.91 -2.38
N LEU A 224 -3.36 15.98 -1.61
CA LEU A 224 -3.29 15.92 -0.15
C LEU A 224 -4.66 15.59 0.47
N THR A 225 -5.74 16.06 -0.16
CA THR A 225 -7.11 15.76 0.28
C THR A 225 -7.49 14.29 0.03
N ALA A 226 -6.95 13.67 -1.02
CA ALA A 226 -7.08 12.23 -1.25
C ALA A 226 -6.37 11.43 -0.14
N ILE A 227 -5.14 11.80 0.22
CA ILE A 227 -4.41 11.20 1.36
C ILE A 227 -5.23 11.32 2.66
N GLY A 228 -5.71 12.52 2.98
CA GLY A 228 -6.55 12.76 4.16
C GLY A 228 -7.84 11.92 4.17
N SER A 229 -8.56 11.87 3.05
CA SER A 229 -9.78 11.07 2.91
C SER A 229 -9.52 9.56 3.00
N LEU A 230 -8.38 9.07 2.51
CA LEU A 230 -7.94 7.69 2.66
C LEU A 230 -7.67 7.34 4.13
N THR A 231 -6.90 8.17 4.84
CA THR A 231 -6.59 7.91 6.27
C THR A 231 -7.85 7.84 7.15
N LEU A 232 -8.83 8.71 6.91
CA LEU A 232 -10.14 8.66 7.59
C LEU A 232 -10.95 7.41 7.20
N SER A 233 -10.85 6.96 5.95
CA SER A 233 -11.52 5.75 5.48
C SER A 233 -10.98 4.49 6.15
N LEU A 234 -9.65 4.37 6.26
CA LEU A 234 -8.96 3.27 6.94
C LEU A 234 -9.23 3.30 8.45
N ALA A 235 -9.33 4.50 9.05
CA ALA A 235 -9.78 4.70 10.42
C ALA A 235 -11.28 4.40 10.66
N ARG A 236 -12.02 3.97 9.62
CA ARG A 236 -13.47 3.68 9.65
C ARG A 236 -14.33 4.89 10.04
N GLN A 237 -13.81 6.12 9.98
CA GLN A 237 -14.49 7.37 10.36
C GLN A 237 -15.42 7.92 9.25
N LYS A 238 -16.04 7.05 8.44
CA LYS A 238 -16.85 7.46 7.27
C LYS A 238 -18.17 8.16 7.64
N SER A 239 -18.64 7.99 8.87
CA SER A 239 -19.79 8.70 9.43
C SER A 239 -19.48 10.14 9.84
N ASP A 240 -18.20 10.46 10.09
CA ASP A 240 -17.74 11.75 10.60
C ASP A 240 -18.04 12.89 9.60
N PRO A 241 -18.56 14.05 10.05
CA PRO A 241 -18.84 15.19 9.17
C PRO A 241 -17.64 15.63 8.33
N SER A 242 -16.44 15.51 8.91
CA SER A 242 -15.18 15.94 8.31
C SER A 242 -14.65 14.99 7.24
N PHE A 243 -15.05 13.71 7.27
CA PHE A 243 -14.87 12.81 6.13
C PHE A 243 -15.79 13.21 4.97
N LYS A 244 -17.06 13.55 5.27
CA LYS A 244 -18.06 13.94 4.26
C LYS A 244 -17.70 15.23 3.54
N THR A 245 -17.10 16.21 4.22
CA THR A 245 -16.60 17.44 3.58
C THR A 245 -15.39 17.16 2.68
N SER A 246 -14.41 16.36 3.12
CA SER A 246 -13.28 15.97 2.29
C SER A 246 -13.69 15.14 1.07
N LEU A 247 -14.62 14.20 1.21
CA LEU A 247 -15.19 13.48 0.06
C LEU A 247 -15.93 14.42 -0.89
N SER A 248 -16.65 15.42 -0.37
CA SER A 248 -17.32 16.44 -1.18
C SER A 248 -16.33 17.34 -1.92
N PHE A 249 -15.15 17.61 -1.35
CA PHE A 249 -14.05 18.29 -2.04
C PHE A 249 -13.54 17.44 -3.21
N LEU A 250 -13.31 16.15 -3.00
CA LEU A 250 -12.87 15.22 -4.07
C LEU A 250 -13.93 15.06 -5.17
N LYS A 251 -15.23 14.94 -4.81
CA LYS A 251 -16.37 14.93 -5.76
C LYS A 251 -16.39 16.14 -6.69
N LYS A 252 -16.03 17.33 -6.21
CA LYS A 252 -15.95 18.55 -7.03
C LYS A 252 -14.74 18.58 -7.96
N ASN A 253 -13.73 17.72 -7.72
CA ASN A 253 -12.45 17.70 -8.42
C ASN A 253 -12.22 16.37 -9.18
N LEU A 254 -13.26 15.61 -9.55
CA LEU A 254 -13.12 14.32 -10.24
C LEU A 254 -12.47 14.39 -11.63
N ASN A 255 -12.39 15.58 -12.23
CA ASN A 255 -11.72 15.83 -13.51
C ASN A 255 -10.30 16.41 -13.32
N TYR A 256 -9.86 16.65 -12.09
CA TYR A 256 -8.51 17.14 -11.81
C TYR A 256 -7.46 16.09 -12.16
N ARG A 257 -6.31 16.56 -12.66
CA ARG A 257 -5.08 15.79 -12.85
C ARG A 257 -3.93 16.64 -12.31
N ASP A 258 -3.05 16.04 -11.53
CA ASP A 258 -1.89 16.72 -10.95
C ASP A 258 -0.80 16.86 -12.03
N SER A 259 -0.33 18.10 -12.27
CA SER A 259 0.68 18.39 -13.30
C SER A 259 2.11 18.14 -12.83
N SER A 260 2.36 18.10 -11.52
CA SER A 260 3.70 17.97 -10.94
C SER A 260 3.97 16.55 -10.47
N TYR A 261 2.95 15.88 -9.93
CA TYR A 261 3.05 14.51 -9.42
C TYR A 261 1.86 13.65 -9.92
N PRO A 262 1.63 13.51 -11.24
CA PRO A 262 0.44 12.84 -11.80
C PRO A 262 0.22 11.44 -11.21
N PHE A 263 1.22 10.55 -11.28
CA PHE A 263 1.09 9.18 -10.81
C PHE A 263 0.97 9.06 -9.28
N TYR A 264 1.50 10.04 -8.52
CA TYR A 264 1.30 10.12 -7.08
C TYR A 264 -0.18 10.41 -6.75
N PHE A 265 -0.77 11.34 -7.51
CA PHE A 265 -2.19 11.66 -7.43
C PHE A 265 -3.07 10.48 -7.84
N GLU A 266 -2.80 9.83 -8.98
CA GLU A 266 -3.58 8.66 -9.42
C GLU A 266 -3.55 7.54 -8.36
N TYR A 267 -2.39 7.27 -7.75
CA TYR A 267 -2.22 6.27 -6.69
C TYR A 267 -3.07 6.58 -5.44
N TYR A 268 -3.09 7.82 -4.94
CA TYR A 268 -3.88 8.16 -3.75
C TYR A 268 -5.36 8.41 -4.04
N MET A 269 -5.70 9.02 -5.17
CA MET A 269 -7.09 9.35 -5.55
C MET A 269 -7.91 8.09 -5.83
N SER A 270 -7.30 7.10 -6.51
CA SER A 270 -7.92 5.79 -6.74
C SER A 270 -8.33 5.11 -5.42
N GLN A 271 -7.41 5.01 -4.46
CA GLN A 271 -7.65 4.40 -3.14
C GLN A 271 -8.66 5.22 -2.31
N ALA A 272 -8.49 6.54 -2.24
CA ALA A 272 -9.38 7.42 -1.47
C ALA A 272 -10.83 7.27 -1.91
N LEU A 273 -11.09 7.35 -3.22
CA LEU A 273 -12.43 7.13 -3.77
C LEU A 273 -12.89 5.68 -3.58
N PHE A 274 -12.02 4.70 -3.83
CA PHE A 274 -12.38 3.28 -3.70
C PHE A 274 -12.89 2.94 -2.30
N HIS A 275 -12.19 3.34 -1.23
CA HIS A 275 -12.65 3.10 0.13
C HIS A 275 -13.83 3.98 0.53
N ALA A 276 -13.96 5.19 -0.03
CA ALA A 276 -15.02 6.13 0.30
C ALA A 276 -16.39 5.73 -0.28
N ASP A 277 -16.49 5.56 -1.60
CA ASP A 277 -17.75 5.43 -2.33
C ASP A 277 -17.48 4.79 -3.70
N LEU A 278 -18.02 3.59 -3.91
CA LEU A 278 -17.67 2.74 -5.05
C LEU A 278 -18.17 3.32 -6.38
N ASP A 279 -19.25 4.09 -6.39
CA ASP A 279 -19.84 4.59 -7.64
C ASP A 279 -19.11 5.84 -8.14
N ILE A 280 -18.65 6.72 -7.23
CA ILE A 280 -17.68 7.77 -7.60
C ILE A 280 -16.39 7.14 -8.12
N TRP A 281 -15.90 6.10 -7.44
CA TRP A 281 -14.68 5.42 -7.86
C TRP A 281 -14.83 4.84 -9.26
N LYS A 282 -15.97 4.23 -9.62
CA LYS A 282 -16.24 3.76 -11.00
C LYS A 282 -16.17 4.92 -12.00
N GLU A 283 -16.81 6.05 -11.72
CA GLU A 283 -16.80 7.23 -12.61
C GLU A 283 -15.37 7.75 -12.83
N TRP A 284 -14.60 7.90 -11.75
CA TRP A 284 -13.22 8.37 -11.81
C TRP A 284 -12.28 7.35 -12.45
N ASN A 285 -12.42 6.06 -12.12
CA ASN A 285 -11.65 4.96 -12.68
C ASN A 285 -11.89 4.83 -14.19
N TYR A 286 -13.10 5.07 -14.69
CA TYR A 286 -13.35 5.17 -16.14
C TYR A 286 -12.51 6.27 -16.81
N LYS A 287 -12.40 7.44 -16.18
CA LYS A 287 -11.53 8.53 -16.66
C LYS A 287 -10.04 8.21 -16.50
N ASN A 288 -9.65 7.49 -15.44
CA ASN A 288 -8.27 7.05 -15.22
C ASN A 288 -7.83 6.02 -16.27
N MET A 289 -8.64 4.98 -16.53
CA MET A 289 -8.39 3.99 -17.58
C MET A 289 -8.15 4.64 -18.95
N ARG A 290 -8.96 5.66 -19.31
CA ARG A 290 -8.77 6.41 -20.57
C ARG A 290 -7.49 7.23 -20.59
N TYR A 291 -7.16 7.90 -19.48
CA TYR A 291 -5.93 8.69 -19.34
C TYR A 291 -4.68 7.80 -19.41
N LEU A 292 -4.65 6.71 -18.67
CA LEU A 292 -3.53 5.76 -18.64
C LEU A 292 -3.38 5.03 -19.97
N GLY A 293 -4.48 4.59 -20.60
CA GLY A 293 -4.44 3.95 -21.91
C GLY A 293 -3.93 4.86 -23.03
N ALA A 294 -4.20 6.17 -22.96
CA ALA A 294 -3.68 7.15 -23.91
C ALA A 294 -2.22 7.57 -23.64
N SER A 295 -1.68 7.30 -22.44
CA SER A 295 -0.34 7.72 -22.03
C SER A 295 0.66 6.57 -21.83
N GLN A 296 0.23 5.31 -21.95
CA GLN A 296 1.12 4.15 -21.86
C GLN A 296 2.01 4.06 -23.10
N ALA A 297 3.32 4.02 -22.90
CA ALA A 297 4.29 3.92 -23.98
C ALA A 297 4.23 2.54 -24.69
N PRO A 298 4.76 2.42 -25.93
CA PRO A 298 4.78 1.16 -26.68
C PRO A 298 5.44 -0.02 -25.93
N ASN A 299 6.47 0.25 -25.13
CA ASN A 299 7.16 -0.74 -24.28
C ASN A 299 6.39 -1.17 -23.01
N GLY A 300 5.29 -0.49 -22.66
CA GLY A 300 4.47 -0.75 -21.47
C GLY A 300 4.67 0.20 -20.30
N SER A 301 5.70 1.06 -20.31
CA SER A 301 5.93 2.02 -19.22
C SER A 301 5.00 3.22 -19.29
N TRP A 302 4.79 3.87 -18.16
CA TRP A 302 4.49 5.31 -18.11
C TRP A 302 5.78 6.07 -17.77
N LEU A 303 5.85 7.34 -18.18
CA LEU A 303 7.04 8.18 -18.03
C LEU A 303 6.78 9.31 -17.04
N SER A 304 7.81 9.66 -16.26
CA SER A 304 7.84 10.82 -15.36
C SER A 304 9.27 11.24 -15.09
N ASP A 305 9.47 12.47 -14.60
CA ASP A 305 10.78 13.01 -14.26
C ASP A 305 11.46 12.31 -13.07
N TYR A 306 10.70 11.50 -12.33
CA TYR A 306 11.18 10.77 -11.14
C TYR A 306 11.75 9.40 -11.53
N SER A 307 10.94 8.50 -12.09
CA SER A 307 11.44 7.27 -12.73
C SER A 307 10.33 6.60 -13.55
N PRO A 308 10.64 6.00 -14.71
CA PRO A 308 9.72 5.10 -15.40
C PRO A 308 9.23 3.93 -14.54
N ALA A 309 10.05 3.40 -13.63
CA ALA A 309 9.66 2.33 -12.71
C ALA A 309 8.62 2.83 -11.69
N TYR A 310 8.84 4.02 -11.13
CA TYR A 310 7.90 4.67 -10.22
C TYR A 310 6.56 4.99 -10.91
N SER A 311 6.59 5.72 -12.03
CA SER A 311 5.37 6.11 -12.74
C SER A 311 4.58 4.90 -13.26
N THR A 312 5.27 3.86 -13.74
CA THR A 312 4.60 2.62 -14.15
C THR A 312 3.96 1.90 -12.95
N SER A 313 4.70 1.67 -11.86
CA SER A 313 4.14 0.97 -10.69
C SER A 313 3.02 1.76 -9.99
N ALA A 314 3.11 3.09 -9.92
CA ALA A 314 2.04 3.93 -9.38
C ALA A 314 0.80 3.97 -10.30
N ALA A 315 0.98 3.97 -11.64
CA ALA A 315 -0.13 3.80 -12.59
C ALA A 315 -0.83 2.45 -12.41
N LEU A 316 -0.05 1.35 -12.32
CA LEU A 316 -0.56 0.01 -12.05
C LEU A 316 -1.32 -0.05 -10.72
N LEU A 317 -0.77 0.51 -9.63
CA LEU A 317 -1.46 0.54 -8.34
C LEU A 317 -2.74 1.38 -8.36
N SER A 318 -2.85 2.40 -9.22
CA SER A 318 -4.12 3.12 -9.40
C SER A 318 -5.20 2.29 -10.10
N LEU A 319 -4.79 1.31 -10.91
CA LEU A 319 -5.66 0.33 -11.58
C LEU A 319 -5.90 -0.93 -10.72
N ALA A 320 -5.05 -1.21 -9.73
CA ALA A 320 -5.09 -2.40 -8.89
C ALA A 320 -6.41 -2.63 -8.15
N LEU A 321 -7.13 -1.54 -7.84
CA LEU A 321 -8.44 -1.54 -7.18
C LEU A 321 -9.54 -2.24 -8.01
N ASN A 322 -9.29 -2.52 -9.30
CA ASN A 322 -10.15 -3.37 -10.12
C ASN A 322 -10.02 -4.86 -9.75
N TYR A 323 -8.85 -5.33 -9.30
CA TYR A 323 -8.57 -6.73 -8.90
C TYR A 323 -8.82 -6.98 -7.41
N ARG A 324 -8.40 -6.02 -6.55
CA ARG A 324 -8.58 -6.05 -5.09
C ARG A 324 -7.86 -7.20 -4.35
N PHE A 325 -6.63 -7.53 -4.78
CA PHE A 325 -5.84 -8.61 -4.16
C PHE A 325 -4.91 -8.17 -3.01
N LEU A 326 -4.62 -6.87 -2.86
CA LEU A 326 -3.82 -6.39 -1.72
C LEU A 326 -4.68 -6.30 -0.44
N PRO A 327 -4.25 -6.87 0.70
CA PRO A 327 -4.92 -6.74 1.99
C PRO A 327 -5.32 -5.31 2.40
N ILE A 328 -4.56 -4.28 2.05
CA ILE A 328 -4.93 -2.88 2.36
C ILE A 328 -6.19 -2.40 1.61
N TYR A 329 -6.61 -3.08 0.54
CA TYR A 329 -7.83 -2.77 -0.22
C TYR A 329 -9.10 -3.42 0.34
N GLU A 330 -9.00 -4.23 1.39
CA GLU A 330 -10.19 -4.78 2.07
C GLU A 330 -11.00 -3.65 2.76
N LYS A 331 -12.32 -3.85 2.93
CA LYS A 331 -13.28 -2.81 3.36
C LYS A 331 -13.97 -3.11 4.68
#